data_AF-A0A356F554-F1
#
_entry.id   AF-A0A356F554-F1
#
_cell.length_a   1.000
_cell.length_b   1.000
_cell.length_c   1.000
_cell.angle_alpha   90.00
_cell.angle_beta   90.00
_cell.angle_gamma   90.00
#
_symmetry.space_group_name_H-M   'P 1'
#
loop_
_entity.id
_entity.type
_entity.pdbx_description
1 polymer ?
#
loop_
_entity_poly.entity_id
_entity_poly.type
_entity_poly.pdbx_seq_one_letter_code
_entity_poly.pdbx_strand_id
1 'polypeptide(L)' 'GVDENMPAMKALGVPELSLFIKGQATLEEALALAKLHTRQYAKRQRTWLKNKMSADVVLENVYTGQKDYLQQIFKVINL' A
#
# COMPACT_ATOMS: atom_id res chain seq x y z
N GLY A 1 25.10 14.21 -2.00
CA GLY A 1 23.68 14.06 -1.65
C GLY A 1 22.87 13.90 -2.91
N VAL A 2 21.71 13.26 -2.82
CA VAL A 2 20.75 13.15 -3.95
C VAL A 2 20.01 14.47 -4.09
N ASP A 3 19.72 14.92 -5.31
CA ASP A 3 18.96 16.17 -5.55
C ASP A 3 17.54 16.05 -4.99
N GLU A 4 17.12 17.01 -4.17
CA GLU A 4 15.83 17.03 -3.49
C GLU A 4 14.64 17.11 -4.46
N ASN A 5 14.86 17.56 -5.70
CA ASN A 5 13.83 17.67 -6.72
C ASN A 5 13.58 16.37 -7.50
N MET A 6 14.39 15.32 -7.28
CA MET A 6 14.23 14.07 -8.00
C MET A 6 12.87 13.42 -7.68
N PRO A 7 12.23 12.73 -8.66
CA PRO A 7 10.98 12.02 -8.42
C PRO A 7 11.05 11.03 -7.25
N ALA A 8 12.20 10.39 -7.04
CA ALA A 8 12.44 9.49 -5.92
C ALA A 8 12.24 10.15 -4.54
N MET A 9 12.51 11.46 -4.44
CA MET A 9 12.37 12.21 -3.17
C MET A 9 10.91 12.45 -2.78
N LYS A 10 9.97 12.21 -3.71
CA LYS A 10 8.53 12.27 -3.47
C LYS A 10 7.95 10.90 -3.11
N ALA A 11 8.76 9.85 -3.11
CA ALA A 11 8.32 8.52 -2.71
C ALA A 11 7.89 8.54 -1.24
N LEU A 12 6.84 7.77 -0.95
CA LEU A 12 6.27 7.68 0.38
C LEU A 12 7.31 7.21 1.41
N GLY A 13 7.41 7.89 2.55
CA GLY A 13 8.42 7.65 3.57
C GLY A 13 9.67 8.51 3.41
N VAL A 14 10.03 8.94 2.20
CA VAL A 14 11.21 9.78 1.96
C VAL A 14 11.03 11.19 2.54
N PRO A 15 9.97 11.96 2.23
CA PRO A 15 9.81 13.29 2.80
C PRO A 15 9.62 13.24 4.33
N GLU A 16 8.92 12.22 4.85
CA GLU A 16 8.68 12.08 6.28
C GLU A 16 9.97 11.80 7.06
N LEU A 17 10.81 10.87 6.59
CA LEU A 17 12.10 10.59 7.21
C LEU A 17 13.11 11.72 6.98
N SER A 18 13.00 12.46 5.87
CA SER A 18 13.83 13.64 5.63
C SER A 18 13.60 14.73 6.68
N LEU A 19 12.39 14.87 7.24
CA LEU A 19 12.12 15.83 8.33
C LEU A 19 12.99 15.52 9.56
N PHE A 20 13.10 14.25 9.93
CA PHE A 20 13.96 13.81 11.04
C PHE A 20 15.44 14.08 10.74
N ILE A 21 15.91 13.71 9.54
CA ILE A 21 17.32 13.93 9.14
C ILE A 21 17.68 15.43 9.16
N LYS A 22 16.72 16.31 8.82
CA LYS A 22 16.89 17.77 8.82
C LYS A 22 16.69 18.40 10.21
N GLY A 23 16.38 17.61 11.25
CA GLY A 23 16.12 18.11 12.60
C GLY A 23 14.80 18.89 12.74
N GLN A 24 13.87 18.73 11.80
CA GLN A 24 12.59 19.44 11.74
C GLN A 24 11.45 18.69 12.45
N ALA A 25 11.65 17.41 12.76
CA ALA A 25 10.73 16.56 13.51
C ALA A 25 11.51 15.53 14.33
N THR A 26 10.91 15.05 15.41
CA THR A 26 11.41 13.86 16.12
C THR A 26 11.25 12.61 15.25
N LEU A 27 12.02 11.56 15.56
CA LEU A 27 11.89 10.27 14.87
C LEU A 27 10.48 9.69 15.00
N GLU A 28 9.85 9.85 16.16
CA GLU A 28 8.50 9.34 16.45
C GLU A 28 7.45 10.05 15.59
N GLU A 29 7.52 11.38 15.47
CA GLU A 29 6.65 12.17 14.61
C GLU A 29 6.81 11.80 13.13
N ALA A 30 8.06 11.69 12.66
CA ALA A 30 8.36 11.26 11.29
C ALA A 30 7.78 9.86 10.98
N LEU A 31 7.94 8.91 11.90
CA LEU A 31 7.38 7.55 11.75
C LEU A 31 5.86 7.55 11.78
N ALA A 32 5.24 8.37 12.64
CA ALA A 32 3.79 8.50 12.70
C ALA A 32 3.22 9.03 11.38
N LEU A 33 3.85 10.07 10.81
CA LEU A 33 3.51 10.64 9.51
C LEU A 33 3.68 9.61 8.38
N ALA A 34 4.83 8.93 8.32
CA ALA A 34 5.09 7.92 7.28
C ALA A 34 4.00 6.83 7.30
N LYS A 35 3.70 6.29 8.49
CA LYS A 35 2.63 5.28 8.66
C LYS A 35 1.25 5.82 8.25
N LEU A 36 0.94 7.06 8.60
CA LEU A 36 -0.33 7.70 8.23
C LEU A 36 -0.47 7.81 6.72
N HIS A 37 0.54 8.35 6.04
CA HIS A 37 0.52 8.52 4.59
C HIS A 37 0.50 7.18 3.86
N THR A 38 1.16 6.12 4.38
CA THR A 38 1.06 4.75 3.84
C THR A 38 -0.36 4.23 3.87
N ARG A 39 -1.06 4.37 5.00
CA ARG A 39 -2.46 3.95 5.12
C ARG A 39 -3.37 4.73 4.18
N GLN A 40 -3.16 6.04 4.05
CA GLN A 40 -3.93 6.87 3.13
C GLN A 40 -3.69 6.47 1.66
N TYR A 41 -2.43 6.22 1.29
CA TYR A 41 -2.07 5.75 -0.05
C TYR A 41 -2.69 4.39 -0.35
N ALA A 42 -2.59 3.43 0.57
CA ALA A 42 -3.21 2.11 0.43
C ALA A 42 -4.74 2.22 0.29
N LYS A 43 -5.40 3.11 1.05
CA LYS A 43 -6.83 3.39 0.91
C LYS A 43 -7.15 3.96 -0.48
N ARG A 44 -6.38 4.94 -0.96
CA ARG A 44 -6.56 5.50 -2.31
C ARG A 44 -6.40 4.43 -3.39
N GLN A 45 -5.37 3.58 -3.28
CA GLN A 45 -5.16 2.46 -4.20
C GLN A 45 -6.36 1.52 -4.20
N ARG A 46 -6.83 1.09 -3.02
CA ARG A 46 -8.03 0.25 -2.90
C ARG A 46 -9.27 0.89 -3.53
N THR A 47 -9.51 2.17 -3.25
CA THR A 47 -10.65 2.91 -3.82
C THR A 47 -10.54 3.02 -5.34
N TRP A 48 -9.35 3.35 -5.86
CA TRP A 48 -9.12 3.46 -7.29
C TRP A 48 -9.32 2.12 -7.98
N LEU A 49 -8.71 1.04 -7.47
CA LEU A 49 -8.90 -0.32 -7.99
C LEU A 49 -10.38 -0.71 -8.03
N LYS A 50 -11.12 -0.50 -6.92
CA LYS A 50 -12.55 -0.81 -6.86
C LYS A 50 -13.38 -0.05 -7.89
N ASN A 51 -13.01 1.19 -8.20
CA ASN A 51 -13.82 2.08 -9.04
C ASN A 51 -13.37 2.14 -10.50
N LYS A 52 -12.15 1.72 -10.81
CA LYS A 52 -11.52 1.86 -12.13
C LYS A 52 -11.13 0.55 -12.77
N MET A 53 -11.18 -0.55 -12.02
CA MET A 53 -10.91 -1.88 -12.54
C MET A 53 -12.08 -2.81 -12.22
N SER A 54 -12.46 -3.60 -13.22
CA SER A 54 -13.31 -4.77 -13.02
C SER A 54 -12.39 -5.96 -12.77
N ALA A 55 -12.66 -6.72 -11.71
CA ALA A 55 -11.92 -7.95 -11.49
C ALA A 55 -12.41 -9.01 -12.48
N ASP A 56 -11.47 -9.72 -13.12
CA ASP A 56 -11.79 -10.85 -14.00
C ASP A 56 -12.42 -12.00 -13.19
N VAL A 57 -12.00 -12.12 -11.92
CA VAL A 57 -12.47 -13.13 -10.98
C VAL A 57 -12.65 -12.47 -9.62
N VAL A 58 -13.81 -12.71 -9.01
CA VAL A 58 -14.06 -12.37 -7.60
C VAL A 58 -14.21 -13.67 -6.83
N LEU A 59 -13.31 -13.90 -5.89
CA LEU A 59 -13.42 -15.02 -4.95
C LEU A 59 -14.15 -14.52 -3.70
N GLU A 60 -15.40 -14.97 -3.54
CA GLU A 60 -16.15 -14.70 -2.32
C GLU A 60 -15.63 -15.59 -1.18
N ASN A 61 -15.67 -15.08 0.05
CA ASN A 61 -15.42 -15.87 1.27
C ASN A 61 -14.01 -16.48 1.45
N VAL A 62 -12.96 -15.96 0.78
CA VAL A 62 -11.58 -16.49 0.90
C VAL A 62 -11.04 -16.51 2.35
N TYR A 63 -11.57 -15.66 3.23
CA TYR A 63 -11.14 -15.54 4.62
C TYR A 63 -12.09 -16.18 5.65
N THR A 64 -13.13 -16.90 5.23
CA THR A 64 -14.10 -17.51 6.16
C THR A 64 -13.64 -18.84 6.76
N GLY A 65 -12.36 -19.21 6.58
CA GLY A 65 -11.80 -20.44 7.16
C GLY A 65 -12.28 -21.74 6.49
N GLN A 66 -12.88 -21.65 5.29
CA GLN A 66 -13.21 -22.83 4.49
C GLN A 66 -11.92 -23.52 4.01
N LYS A 67 -11.78 -24.82 4.32
CA LYS A 67 -10.59 -25.62 3.97
C LYS A 67 -10.35 -25.78 2.47
N ASP A 68 -11.36 -25.53 1.63
CA ASP A 68 -11.30 -25.75 0.17
C ASP A 68 -11.06 -24.49 -0.68
N TYR A 69 -10.71 -23.35 -0.08
CA TYR A 69 -10.47 -22.11 -0.85
C TYR A 69 -9.35 -22.24 -1.89
N LEU A 70 -8.32 -23.06 -1.60
CA LEU A 70 -7.24 -23.35 -2.54
C LEU A 70 -7.75 -24.07 -3.80
N GLN A 71 -8.68 -25.01 -3.65
CA GLN A 71 -9.27 -25.71 -4.80
C GLN A 71 -10.07 -24.78 -5.70
N GLN A 72 -10.75 -23.79 -5.12
CA GLN A 72 -11.48 -22.77 -5.88
C GLN A 72 -10.52 -21.88 -6.70
N ILE A 73 -9.36 -21.53 -6.13
CA ILE A 73 -8.32 -20.76 -6.85
C ILE A 73 -7.79 -21.57 -8.05
N PHE A 74 -7.42 -22.84 -7.86
CA PHE A 74 -6.87 -23.67 -8.95
C PHE A 74 -7.88 -23.87 -10.09
N LYS A 75 -9.15 -24.10 -9.76
CA LYS A 75 -10.23 -24.27 -10.75
C LYS A 75 -10.41 -23.05 -11.66
N VAL A 76 -10.18 -21.85 -11.15
CA VAL A 76 -10.31 -20.60 -11.90
C VAL A 76 -9.12 -20.36 -12.83
N ILE A 77 -7.93 -20.83 -12.46
CA ILE A 77 -6.69 -20.58 -13.21
C ILE A 77 -6.45 -21.62 -14.33
N ASN A 78 -7.33 -22.64 -14.46
CA ASN A 78 -7.15 -23.77 -15.39
C ASN A 78 -5.78 -24.48 -15.20
N LEU A 79 -5.41 -24.74 -13.94
CA LEU A 79 -4.37 -25.71 -13.58
C LEU A 79 -5.01 -26.95 -12.95
#